data_AF-A0A0A7XE29-F1
#
_entry.id   AF-A0A0A7XE29-F1
#
_cell.length_a   1.000
_cell.length_b   1.000
_cell.length_c   1.000
_cell.angle_alpha   90.00
_cell.angle_beta   90.00
_cell.angle_gamma   90.00
#
_symmetry.space_group_name_H-M   'P 1'
#
loop_
_entity.id
_entity.type
_entity.pdbx_description
1 polymer ?
#
loop_
_entity_poly.entity_id
_entity_poly.type
_entity_poly.pdbx_seq_one_letter_code
_entity_poly.pdbx_strand_id
1 'polypeptide(L)'
;RKKWQATLDKHLRKKMNLKPIMRMNGNFARKLMSKETVEAVCELIHSEERQVALKELMDLYLKMKPVWRSSCPAKECPELLCQYSYHSQRFAEL
;
A
#
# COMPACT_ATOMS: atom_id res chain seq x y z
N ARG A 1 21.58 -1.90 -3.73
CA ARG A 1 20.42 -2.46 -2.98
C ARG A 1 20.37 -1.95 -1.53
N LYS A 2 21.36 -2.22 -0.66
CA LYS A 2 21.38 -1.71 0.74
C LYS A 2 21.20 -0.19 0.89
N LYS A 3 21.82 0.62 0.01
CA LYS A 3 21.67 2.09 -0.03
C LYS A 3 20.21 2.55 -0.27
N TRP A 4 19.48 1.84 -1.15
CA TRP A 4 18.08 2.16 -1.46
C TRP A 4 17.17 1.87 -0.27
N GLN A 5 17.37 0.74 0.40
CA GLN A 5 16.65 0.42 1.63
C GLN A 5 16.88 1.47 2.72
N ALA A 6 18.14 1.86 2.96
CA ALA A 6 18.47 2.88 3.96
C ALA A 6 17.83 4.26 3.62
N THR A 7 17.73 4.59 2.34
CA THR A 7 17.07 5.83 1.88
C THR A 7 15.58 5.81 2.17
N LEU A 8 14.91 4.71 1.82
CA LEU A 8 13.49 4.50 2.11
C LEU A 8 13.21 4.54 3.62
N ASP A 9 13.99 3.79 4.39
CA ASP A 9 13.88 3.71 5.85
C ASP A 9 14.04 5.10 6.51
N LYS A 10 15.04 5.88 6.08
CA LYS A 10 15.25 7.25 6.57
C LYS A 10 14.06 8.16 6.24
N HIS A 11 13.53 8.05 5.02
CA HIS A 11 12.43 8.88 4.57
C HIS A 11 11.12 8.54 5.31
N LEU A 12 10.76 7.25 5.40
CA LEU A 12 9.59 6.79 6.14
C LEU A 12 9.67 7.13 7.63
N ARG A 13 10.86 7.09 8.23
CA ARG A 13 11.06 7.56 9.60
C ARG A 13 10.80 9.06 9.74
N LYS A 14 11.26 9.88 8.78
CA LYS A 14 11.09 11.33 8.81
C LYS A 14 9.64 11.76 8.57
N LYS A 15 8.96 11.16 7.58
CA LYS A 15 7.60 11.57 7.16
C LYS A 15 6.51 10.90 7.98
N MET A 16 6.67 9.63 8.31
CA MET A 16 5.62 8.79 8.91
C MET A 16 5.93 8.35 10.34
N ASN A 17 7.07 8.77 10.90
CA ASN A 17 7.59 8.26 12.19
C ASN A 17 7.66 6.72 12.24
N LEU A 18 7.90 6.09 11.09
CA LEU A 18 8.02 4.63 10.98
C LEU A 18 9.45 4.20 11.26
N LYS A 19 9.67 3.52 12.40
CA LYS A 19 10.98 2.96 12.76
C LYS A 19 11.28 1.74 11.88
N PRO A 20 12.49 1.65 11.28
CA PRO A 20 12.90 0.46 10.54
C PRO A 20 12.87 -0.79 11.42
N ILE A 21 12.48 -1.91 10.83
CA ILE A 21 12.38 -3.21 11.51
C ILE A 21 13.17 -4.27 10.73
N MET A 22 13.75 -5.24 11.43
CA MET A 22 14.47 -6.34 10.78
C MET A 22 13.51 -7.34 10.12
N ARG A 23 12.37 -7.62 10.76
CA ARG A 23 11.36 -8.55 10.25
C ARG A 23 10.00 -7.87 10.21
N MET A 24 9.36 -7.92 9.04
CA MET A 24 8.01 -7.38 8.84
C MET A 24 7.02 -7.98 9.84
N ASN A 25 6.21 -7.13 10.47
CA ASN A 25 5.15 -7.56 11.38
C ASN A 25 3.82 -6.90 11.01
N GLY A 26 2.72 -7.42 11.57
CA GLY A 26 1.38 -6.93 11.25
C GLY A 26 1.13 -5.46 11.62
N ASN A 27 1.77 -4.95 12.68
CA ASN A 27 1.65 -3.54 13.07
C ASN A 27 2.30 -2.62 12.03
N PHE A 28 3.49 -2.97 11.57
CA PHE A 28 4.20 -2.22 10.55
C PHE A 28 3.48 -2.31 9.20
N ALA A 29 3.06 -3.51 8.78
CA ALA A 29 2.29 -3.69 7.55
C ALA A 29 1.00 -2.87 7.54
N ARG A 30 0.29 -2.79 8.67
CA ARG A 30 -0.91 -1.95 8.81
C ARG A 30 -0.65 -0.47 8.57
N LYS A 31 0.50 0.05 9.04
CA LYS A 31 0.88 1.45 8.83
C LYS A 31 1.45 1.72 7.44
N LEU A 32 2.21 0.77 6.90
CA LEU A 32 2.86 0.87 5.59
C LEU A 32 1.84 0.83 4.44
N MET A 33 0.77 0.04 4.58
CA MET A 33 -0.25 -0.10 3.55
C MET A 33 -1.30 1.01 3.68
N SER A 34 -0.92 2.24 3.36
CA SER A 34 -1.75 3.46 3.41
C SER A 34 -1.49 4.40 2.23
N LYS A 35 -2.44 5.29 1.93
CA LYS A 35 -2.30 6.34 0.90
C LYS A 35 -1.15 7.30 1.23
N GLU A 36 -1.06 7.71 2.48
CA GLU A 36 0.01 8.58 2.99
C GLU A 36 1.41 7.97 2.77
N THR A 37 1.55 6.65 2.96
CA THR A 37 2.84 5.98 2.76
C THR A 37 3.23 5.98 1.28
N VAL A 38 2.30 5.70 0.36
CA VAL A 38 2.63 5.72 -1.07
C VAL A 38 2.98 7.14 -1.53
N GLU A 39 2.30 8.16 -1.02
CA GLU A 39 2.65 9.57 -1.29
C GLU A 39 4.07 9.90 -0.84
N ALA A 40 4.46 9.51 0.38
CA ALA A 40 5.83 9.70 0.87
C ALA A 40 6.85 8.94 0.01
N VAL A 41 6.54 7.72 -0.44
CA VAL A 41 7.44 6.97 -1.33
C VAL A 41 7.54 7.62 -2.71
N CYS A 42 6.46 8.19 -3.24
CA CYS A 42 6.47 8.92 -4.51
C CYS A 42 7.42 10.12 -4.50
N GLU A 43 7.64 10.79 -3.36
CA GLU A 43 8.64 11.88 -3.24
C GLU A 43 10.08 11.41 -3.56
N LEU A 44 10.36 10.11 -3.47
CA LEU A 44 11.67 9.52 -3.77
C LEU A 44 11.80 9.04 -5.23
N ILE A 45 10.72 9.08 -6.02
CA ILE A 45 10.65 8.53 -7.36
C ILE A 45 10.63 9.69 -8.38
N HIS A 46 11.59 9.73 -9.29
CA HIS A 46 11.68 10.81 -10.28
C HIS A 46 10.65 10.69 -11.42
N SER A 47 10.25 9.48 -11.78
CA SER A 47 9.32 9.25 -12.90
C SER A 47 7.87 9.41 -12.45
N GLU A 48 7.17 10.37 -13.04
CA GLU A 48 5.74 10.62 -12.77
C GLU A 48 4.87 9.41 -13.13
N GLU A 49 5.14 8.76 -14.27
CA GLU A 49 4.44 7.53 -14.68
C GLU A 49 4.53 6.44 -13.61
N ARG A 50 5.72 6.25 -13.01
CA ARG A 50 5.91 5.28 -11.93
C ARG A 50 5.24 5.71 -10.64
N GLN A 51 5.15 7.02 -10.36
CA GLN A 51 4.38 7.50 -9.21
C GLN A 51 2.89 7.22 -9.39
N VAL A 52 2.33 7.45 -10.59
CA VAL A 52 0.93 7.17 -10.91
C VAL A 52 0.64 5.68 -10.77
N ALA A 53 1.48 4.82 -11.37
CA ALA A 53 1.33 3.37 -11.27
C ALA A 53 1.37 2.88 -9.81
N LEU A 54 2.29 3.41 -8.99
CA LEU A 54 2.38 3.02 -7.58
C LEU A 54 1.17 3.45 -6.76
N LYS A 55 0.62 4.66 -7.03
CA LYS A 55 -0.60 5.15 -6.39
C LYS A 55 -1.81 4.32 -6.79
N GLU A 56 -1.94 3.96 -8.08
CA GLU A 56 -3.01 3.09 -8.57
C GLU A 56 -2.93 1.70 -7.91
N LEU A 57 -1.72 1.12 -7.83
CA LEU A 57 -1.49 -0.16 -7.17
C LEU A 57 -1.92 -0.14 -5.70
N MET A 58 -1.55 0.91 -4.95
CA MET A 58 -1.97 1.06 -3.55
C MET A 58 -3.49 1.29 -3.42
N ASP A 59 -4.10 2.06 -4.31
CA ASP A 59 -5.54 2.31 -4.28
C ASP A 59 -6.34 1.02 -4.50
N LEU A 60 -5.95 0.20 -5.47
CA LEU A 60 -6.53 -1.12 -5.70
C LEU A 60 -6.32 -2.05 -4.49
N TYR A 61 -5.12 -2.08 -3.92
CA TYR A 61 -4.86 -2.83 -2.70
C TYR A 61 -5.81 -2.43 -1.57
N LEU A 62 -6.02 -1.12 -1.37
CA LEU A 62 -6.90 -0.59 -0.33
C LEU A 62 -8.38 -0.84 -0.59
N LYS A 63 -8.81 -0.92 -1.86
CA LYS A 63 -10.17 -1.34 -2.24
C LYS A 63 -10.42 -2.81 -1.95
N MET A 64 -9.42 -3.67 -2.15
CA MET A 64 -9.58 -5.10 -1.93
C MET A 64 -9.40 -5.51 -0.46
N LYS A 65 -8.51 -4.83 0.28
CA LYS A 65 -8.13 -5.17 1.65
C LYS A 65 -9.28 -5.38 2.64
N PRO A 66 -10.36 -4.56 2.65
CA PRO A 66 -11.49 -4.78 3.55
C PRO A 66 -12.10 -6.16 3.41
N VAL A 67 -12.17 -6.71 2.20
CA VAL A 67 -12.86 -7.97 1.90
C VAL A 67 -12.30 -9.16 2.69
N TRP A 68 -10.97 -9.25 2.83
CA TRP A 68 -10.33 -10.32 3.62
C TRP A 68 -9.99 -9.91 5.06
N ARG A 69 -10.29 -8.67 5.46
CA ARG A 69 -10.01 -8.17 6.81
C ARG A 69 -11.24 -8.02 7.69
N SER A 70 -12.40 -7.76 7.09
CA SER A 70 -13.69 -7.70 7.77
C SER A 70 -14.08 -9.05 8.36
N SER A 71 -14.87 -9.05 9.44
CA SER A 71 -15.43 -10.28 10.00
C SER A 71 -16.56 -10.82 9.12
N CYS A 72 -17.36 -9.94 8.49
CA CYS A 72 -18.42 -10.31 7.57
C CYS A 72 -18.46 -9.39 6.33
N PRO A 73 -17.68 -9.68 5.26
CA PRO A 73 -17.56 -8.79 4.10
C PRO A 73 -18.88 -8.55 3.36
N ALA A 74 -19.77 -9.56 3.33
CA ALA A 74 -21.09 -9.43 2.70
C ALA A 74 -22.00 -8.39 3.38
N LYS A 75 -21.73 -8.01 4.64
CA LYS A 75 -22.47 -6.98 5.37
C LYS A 75 -21.66 -5.68 5.50
N GLU A 76 -20.37 -5.79 5.77
CA GLU A 76 -19.50 -4.64 6.08
C GLU A 76 -18.99 -3.93 4.84
N CYS A 77 -18.78 -4.64 3.73
CA CYS A 77 -18.26 -4.07 2.48
C CYS A 77 -18.79 -4.79 1.21
N PRO A 78 -20.13 -4.88 1.04
CA PRO A 78 -20.74 -5.63 -0.06
C PRO A 78 -20.33 -5.15 -1.45
N GLU A 79 -20.17 -3.84 -1.63
CA GLU A 79 -19.74 -3.25 -2.92
C GLU A 79 -18.32 -3.67 -3.29
N LEU A 80 -17.39 -3.59 -2.33
CA LEU A 80 -15.99 -4.01 -2.53
C LEU A 80 -15.87 -5.51 -2.75
N LEU A 81 -16.72 -6.30 -2.06
CA LEU A 81 -16.81 -7.75 -2.27
C LEU A 81 -17.28 -8.06 -3.71
N CYS A 82 -18.30 -7.37 -4.20
CA CYS A 82 -18.81 -7.55 -5.57
C CYS A 82 -17.76 -7.19 -6.63
N GLN A 83 -17.00 -6.11 -6.41
CA GLN A 83 -15.97 -5.63 -7.34
C GLN A 83 -14.61 -6.32 -7.18
N TYR A 84 -14.48 -7.25 -6.23
CA TYR A 84 -13.18 -7.83 -5.88
C TYR A 84 -12.47 -8.49 -7.07
N SER A 85 -13.20 -9.26 -7.88
CA SER A 85 -12.64 -9.93 -9.06
C SER A 85 -12.13 -8.94 -10.11
N TYR A 86 -12.84 -7.82 -10.30
CA TYR A 86 -12.40 -6.78 -11.22
C TYR A 86 -11.14 -6.08 -10.68
N HIS A 87 -11.14 -5.70 -9.40
CA HIS A 87 -9.98 -5.06 -8.78
C HIS A 87 -8.74 -5.96 -8.77
N SER A 88 -8.89 -7.27 -8.55
CA SER A 88 -7.78 -8.20 -8.52
C SER A 88 -7.21 -8.48 -9.91
N GLN A 89 -8.05 -8.53 -10.95
CA GLN A 89 -7.62 -8.59 -12.34
C GLN A 89 -6.82 -7.35 -12.72
N ARG A 90 -7.37 -6.15 -12.47
CA ARG A 90 -6.68 -4.89 -12.75
C ARG A 90 -5.36 -4.78 -11.98
N PHE A 91 -5.33 -5.24 -10.73
CA PHE A 91 -4.10 -5.27 -9.92
C PHE A 91 -3.03 -6.20 -10.52
N ALA A 92 -3.42 -7.31 -11.13
CA ALA A 92 -2.50 -8.25 -11.75
C ALA A 92 -2.00 -7.79 -13.14
N GLU A 93 -2.76 -6.92 -13.81
CA GLU A 93 -2.38 -6.30 -15.09
C GLU A 93 -1.37 -5.15 -14.95
N LEU A 94 -1.36 -4.49 -13.78
CA LEU A 94 -0.42 -3.42 -13.43
C LEU A 94 0.97 -3.95 -13.06
#